data_AF-V5GW13-F1
#
_entry.id   AF-V5GW13-F1
#
_cell.length_a   1.000
_cell.length_b   1.000
_cell.length_c   1.000
_cell.angle_alpha   90.00
_cell.angle_beta   90.00
_cell.angle_gamma   90.00
#
_symmetry.space_group_name_H-M   'P 1'
#
loop_
_entity.id
_entity.type
_entity.pdbx_description
1 polymer ?
#
loop_
_entity_poly.entity_id
_entity_poly.type
_entity_poly.pdbx_seq_one_letter_code
_entity_poly.pdbx_strand_id
1 'polypeptide(L)'
;APLTLLINSNWFSLTENSYDGFTRFLDTLETYSDVFLVSQKQVLDWMKNPVQVSEYKTGFAEGTAQCMAYTCNLHKSDGAVRYMKSCIRCPESYPWLDNP
;
A
#
# COMPACT_ATOMS: atom_id res chain seq x y z
N ALA A 1 11.81 3.34 19.03
CA ALA A 1 11.65 4.07 17.75
C ALA A 1 11.01 3.13 16.74
N PRO A 2 10.20 3.61 15.76
CA PRO A 2 9.55 2.76 14.76
C PRO A 2 10.57 2.07 13.85
N LEU A 3 10.40 0.78 13.58
CA LEU A 3 11.14 0.06 12.54
C LEU A 3 10.40 0.22 11.20
N THR A 4 11.03 0.86 10.22
CA THR A 4 10.45 1.00 8.87
C THR A 4 11.05 -0.04 7.92
N LEU A 5 10.19 -0.81 7.26
CA LEU A 5 10.59 -1.79 6.24
C LEU A 5 10.42 -1.16 4.85
N LEU A 6 11.53 -0.86 4.18
CA LEU A 6 11.55 -0.24 2.84
C LEU A 6 11.98 -1.29 1.81
N ILE A 7 11.02 -1.93 1.14
CA ILE A 7 11.29 -3.04 0.22
C ILE A 7 10.59 -2.77 -1.12
N ASN A 8 11.32 -2.97 -2.22
CA ASN A 8 10.75 -2.92 -3.56
C ASN A 8 10.15 -4.29 -3.92
N SER A 9 8.95 -4.32 -4.50
CA SER A 9 8.29 -5.59 -4.87
C SER A 9 9.10 -6.46 -5.84
N ASN A 10 9.88 -5.85 -6.73
CA ASN A 10 10.75 -6.57 -7.68
C ASN A 10 11.84 -7.39 -6.98
N TRP A 11 12.26 -6.99 -5.77
CA TRP A 11 13.26 -7.73 -5.00
C TRP A 11 12.81 -9.15 -4.68
N PHE A 12 11.50 -9.33 -4.39
CA PHE A 12 10.93 -10.63 -4.07
C PHE A 12 10.96 -11.61 -5.25
N SER A 13 10.92 -11.09 -6.49
CA SER A 13 11.03 -11.92 -7.69
C SER A 13 12.47 -12.30 -8.03
N LEU A 14 13.45 -11.52 -7.57
CA LEU A 14 14.87 -11.71 -7.89
C LEU A 14 15.63 -12.51 -6.83
N THR A 15 15.15 -12.49 -5.58
CA THR A 15 15.83 -13.14 -4.45
C THR A 15 15.07 -14.38 -4.03
N GLU A 16 15.70 -15.54 -4.17
CA GLU A 16 15.10 -16.81 -3.81
C GLU A 16 14.68 -16.84 -2.33
N ASN A 17 13.54 -17.46 -2.03
CA ASN A 17 12.96 -17.59 -0.68
C ASN A 17 12.65 -16.29 0.07
N SER A 18 12.91 -15.12 -0.53
CA SER A 18 12.69 -13.84 0.12
C SER A 18 11.23 -13.56 0.49
N TYR A 19 10.29 -13.93 -0.38
CA TYR A 19 8.86 -13.75 -0.12
C TYR A 19 8.38 -14.65 1.04
N ASP A 20 8.76 -15.94 1.03
CA ASP A 20 8.41 -16.89 2.10
C ASP A 20 9.05 -16.47 3.43
N GLY A 21 10.35 -16.12 3.42
CA GLY A 21 11.05 -15.65 4.61
C GLY A 21 10.44 -14.36 5.18
N PHE A 22 10.06 -13.41 4.31
CA PHE A 22 9.39 -12.20 4.75
C PHE A 22 7.99 -12.46 5.31
N THR A 23 7.23 -13.38 4.70
CA THR A 23 5.92 -13.80 5.20
C THR A 23 6.04 -14.40 6.60
N ARG A 24 6.96 -15.37 6.79
CA ARG A 24 7.22 -15.98 8.11
C ARG A 24 7.66 -14.96 9.16
N PHE A 25 8.44 -13.96 8.76
CA PHE A 25 8.83 -12.86 9.64
C PHE A 25 7.61 -12.07 10.10
N LEU A 26 6.71 -11.70 9.19
CA LEU A 26 5.47 -11.00 9.53
C LEU A 26 4.54 -11.86 10.41
N ASP A 27 4.37 -13.15 10.08
CA ASP A 27 3.57 -14.10 10.88
C ASP A 27 4.12 -14.20 12.31
N THR A 28 5.45 -14.19 12.47
CA THR A 28 6.10 -14.21 13.79
C THR A 28 5.82 -12.94 14.56
N LEU A 29 5.88 -11.77 13.91
CA LEU A 29 5.59 -10.49 14.55
C LEU A 29 4.13 -10.42 15.04
N GLU A 30 3.19 -11.02 14.32
CA GLU A 30 1.78 -11.08 14.71
C GLU A 30 1.56 -11.86 16.02
N THR A 31 2.50 -12.72 16.42
CA THR A 31 2.42 -13.44 17.70
C THR A 31 2.73 -12.56 18.92
N TYR A 32 3.36 -11.39 18.71
CA TYR A 32 3.71 -10.47 19.79
C TYR A 32 2.57 -9.49 20.07
N SER A 33 2.13 -9.43 21.33
CA SER A 33 1.01 -8.58 21.76
C SER A 33 1.36 -7.09 21.84
N ASP A 34 2.64 -6.73 21.74
CA ASP A 34 3.19 -5.39 21.82
C ASP A 34 3.79 -4.89 20.48
N VAL A 35 3.65 -5.67 19.40
CA VAL A 35 4.09 -5.29 18.06
C VAL A 35 2.89 -5.04 17.16
N PHE A 36 2.92 -3.93 16.42
CA PHE A 36 1.84 -3.53 15.53
C PHE A 36 2.38 -3.22 14.13
N LEU A 37 1.86 -3.90 13.11
CA LEU A 37 2.09 -3.57 11.71
C LEU A 37 1.14 -2.43 11.32
N VAL A 38 1.71 -1.24 11.06
CA VAL A 38 0.95 0.00 10.88
C VAL A 38 1.45 0.82 9.70
N SER A 39 0.59 1.68 9.17
CA SER A 39 0.96 2.68 8.18
C SER A 39 1.75 3.84 8.78
N GLN A 40 2.48 4.58 7.95
CA GLN A 40 3.21 5.79 8.39
C GLN A 40 2.29 6.86 8.97
N LYS A 41 1.05 6.96 8.47
CA LYS A 41 0.03 7.84 9.03
C LYS A 41 -0.29 7.48 10.48
N GLN A 42 -0.49 6.19 10.77
CA GLN A 42 -0.79 5.72 12.13
C GLN A 42 0.37 5.96 13.10
N VAL A 43 1.62 5.85 12.64
CA VAL A 43 2.80 6.23 13.44
C VAL A 43 2.75 7.71 13.81
N LEU A 44 2.49 8.60 12.85
CA LEU A 44 2.37 10.04 13.11
C LEU A 44 1.20 10.37 14.04
N ASP A 45 0.06 9.72 13.85
CA ASP A 45 -1.12 9.91 14.69
C ASP A 45 -0.83 9.48 16.15
N TRP A 46 -0.12 8.36 16.35
CA TRP A 46 0.34 7.94 17.67
C TRP A 46 1.40 8.88 18.26
N MET A 47 2.36 9.37 17.47
CA MET A 47 3.36 10.33 17.96
C MET A 47 2.73 11.64 18.45
N LYS A 48 1.62 12.07 17.83
CA LYS A 48 0.87 13.26 18.26
C LYS A 48 0.09 13.02 19.55
N ASN A 49 -0.47 11.82 19.72
CA ASN A 49 -1.29 11.45 20.88
C ASN A 49 -0.93 10.02 21.33
N PRO A 50 0.18 9.85 22.07
CA PRO A 50 0.64 8.54 22.45
C PRO A 50 -0.32 7.90 23.45
N VAL A 51 -0.62 6.63 23.22
CA VAL A 51 -1.41 5.78 24.13
C VAL A 51 -0.57 4.59 24.57
N GLN A 52 -0.95 3.98 25.69
CA GLN A 52 -0.28 2.77 26.16
C GLN A 52 -0.57 1.60 25.22
N VAL A 53 0.30 0.59 25.24
CA VAL A 53 0.14 -0.62 24.41
C VAL A 53 -1.22 -1.29 24.64
N SER A 54 -1.68 -1.34 25.89
CA SER A 54 -3.00 -1.89 26.27
C SER A 54 -4.19 -1.13 25.70
N GLU A 55 -4.00 0.12 25.31
CA GLU A 55 -5.05 1.01 24.80
C GLU A 55 -4.97 1.17 23.27
N TYR A 56 -3.85 0.79 22.65
CA TYR A 56 -3.65 0.90 21.22
C TYR A 56 -4.51 -0.12 20.48
N LYS A 57 -5.38 0.36 19.59
CA LYS A 57 -6.23 -0.47 18.75
C LYS A 57 -5.83 -0.29 17.29
N THR A 58 -5.47 -1.39 16.63
CA THR A 58 -5.28 -1.44 15.18
C THR A 58 -6.63 -1.46 14.49
N GLY A 59 -7.13 -0.29 14.09
CA GLY A 59 -8.32 -0.21 13.26
C GLY A 59 -7.99 -0.65 11.84
N PHE A 60 -8.40 -1.85 11.45
CA PHE A 60 -8.57 -2.18 10.03
C PHE A 60 -9.91 -1.61 9.59
N ALA A 61 -9.89 -0.52 8.84
CA ALA A 61 -11.07 -0.15 8.07
C ALA A 61 -11.15 -1.15 6.91
N GLU A 62 -12.00 -2.18 7.04
CA GLU A 62 -12.36 -3.02 5.90
C GLU A 62 -12.92 -2.10 4.81
N GLY A 63 -12.16 -1.95 3.72
CA GLY A 63 -12.56 -1.13 2.60
C GLY A 63 -13.74 -1.77 1.91
N THR A 64 -14.95 -1.27 2.18
CA THR A 64 -16.19 -1.68 1.48
C THR A 64 -16.33 -1.05 0.10
N ALA A 65 -15.28 -0.39 -0.41
CA ALA A 65 -15.31 0.32 -1.67
C ALA A 65 -15.53 -0.66 -2.84
N GLN A 66 -16.70 -0.57 -3.46
CA GLN A 66 -17.00 -1.31 -4.69
C GLN A 66 -16.23 -0.72 -5.87
N CYS A 67 -15.63 -1.59 -6.68
CA CYS A 67 -14.87 -1.20 -7.87
C CYS A 67 -15.46 -1.87 -9.10
N MET A 68 -16.03 -1.08 -10.02
CA MET A 68 -16.29 -1.55 -11.39
C MET A 68 -15.03 -1.33 -12.21
N ALA A 69 -14.35 -2.42 -12.57
CA ALA A 69 -13.08 -2.35 -13.26
C ALA A 69 -13.24 -1.94 -14.74
N TYR A 70 -12.57 -0.86 -15.12
CA TYR A 70 -12.39 -0.41 -16.50
C TYR A 70 -10.95 -0.68 -16.95
N THR A 71 -10.78 -1.12 -18.19
CA THR A 71 -9.48 -1.17 -18.86
C THR A 71 -9.43 -0.08 -19.92
N CYS A 72 -8.65 0.96 -19.67
CA CYS A 72 -8.58 2.17 -20.48
C CYS A 72 -7.36 2.13 -21.37
N ASN A 73 -7.57 2.24 -22.68
CA ASN A 73 -6.52 2.46 -23.66
C ASN A 73 -6.40 3.97 -23.92
N LEU A 74 -5.38 4.62 -23.36
CA LEU A 74 -5.27 6.08 -23.29
C LEU A 74 -4.06 6.59 -24.05
N HIS A 75 -4.22 7.74 -24.69
CA HIS A 75 -3.14 8.45 -25.38
C HIS A 75 -2.54 9.51 -24.46
N LYS A 76 -1.21 9.59 -24.47
CA LYS A 76 -0.45 10.67 -23.84
C LYS A 76 -0.19 11.78 -24.86
N SER A 77 0.16 12.98 -24.38
CA SER A 77 0.47 14.15 -25.22
C SER A 77 1.64 13.94 -26.19
N ASP A 78 2.57 13.04 -25.85
CA ASP A 78 3.70 12.64 -26.71
C ASP A 78 3.32 11.58 -27.77
N GLY A 79 2.03 11.22 -27.86
CA GLY A 79 1.50 10.21 -28.77
C GLY A 79 1.64 8.77 -28.28
N ALA A 80 2.32 8.52 -27.15
CA ALA A 80 2.45 7.18 -26.60
C ALA A 80 1.10 6.65 -26.09
N VAL A 81 0.87 5.36 -26.31
CA VAL A 81 -0.30 4.65 -25.80
C VAL A 81 0.02 4.01 -24.46
N ARG A 82 -0.87 4.18 -23.47
CA ARG A 82 -0.75 3.60 -22.12
C ARG A 82 -2.06 2.97 -21.70
N TYR A 83 -1.96 1.77 -21.13
CA TYR A 83 -3.10 1.07 -20.54
C TYR A 83 -3.21 1.41 -19.06
N MET A 84 -4.41 1.73 -18.60
CA MET A 84 -4.70 2.00 -17.20
C MET A 84 -5.91 1.17 -16.75
N LYS A 85 -5.79 0.52 -15.60
CA LYS A 85 -6.92 -0.10 -14.91
C LYS A 85 -7.50 0.91 -13.92
N SER A 86 -8.81 1.08 -13.92
CA SER A 86 -9.49 2.08 -13.07
C SER A 86 -10.79 1.52 -12.50
N CYS A 87 -11.17 2.00 -11.32
CA CYS A 87 -12.49 1.73 -10.73
C CYS A 87 -13.54 2.79 -11.12
N ILE A 88 -13.13 3.81 -11.89
CA ILE A 88 -13.98 4.88 -12.42
C ILE A 88 -13.91 4.88 -13.96
N ARG A 89 -14.88 5.53 -14.61
CA ARG A 89 -14.94 5.65 -16.08
C ARG A 89 -13.62 6.18 -16.63
N CYS A 90 -13.20 5.66 -17.79
CA CYS A 90 -11.96 6.08 -18.43
C CYS A 90 -11.94 7.58 -18.73
N PRO A 91 -10.85 8.29 -18.38
CA PRO A 91 -10.65 9.67 -18.79
C PRO A 91 -10.42 9.77 -20.31
N GLU A 92 -10.49 10.98 -20.87
CA GLU A 92 -10.28 11.21 -22.31
C GLU A 92 -8.81 11.04 -22.74
N SER A 93 -7.86 11.36 -21.86
CA SER A 93 -6.43 11.24 -22.11
C SER A 93 -5.70 10.64 -20.91
N TYR A 94 -4.46 10.19 -21.13
CA TYR A 94 -3.65 9.58 -20.06
C TYR A 94 -3.26 10.63 -19.01
N PRO A 95 -3.56 10.40 -17.71
CA PRO A 95 -3.18 11.34 -16.67
C PRO A 95 -1.66 11.52 -16.56
N TRP A 96 -1.19 12.77 -16.47
CA TRP A 96 0.22 13.13 -16.41
C TRP A 96 0.44 14.45 -15.65
N LEU A 97 1.67 14.96 -15.63
CA LEU A 97 2.07 16.15 -14.86
C LEU A 97 1.18 17.39 -15.11
N ASP A 98 0.75 17.61 -16.35
CA ASP A 98 -0.08 18.76 -16.74
C ASP A 98 -1.59 18.44 -16.78
N ASN A 99 -1.97 17.18 -16.50
CA ASN A 99 -3.35 16.69 -16.49
C ASN A 99 -3.48 15.52 -15.50
N PRO A 100 -3.53 15.79 -14.19
CA PRO A 100 -3.51 14.75 -13.15
C PRO A 100 -4.80 13.92 -13.09
#